data_AF-A0A0C9UYX0-F1
#
_entry.id   AF-A0A0C9UYX0-F1
#
_cell.length_a   1.000
_cell.length_b   1.000
_cell.length_c   1.000
_cell.angle_alpha   90.00
_cell.angle_beta   90.00
_cell.angle_gamma   90.00
#
_symmetry.space_group_name_H-M   'P 1'
#
loop_
_entity.id
_entity.type
_entity.pdbx_description
1 polymer ?
#
loop_
_entity_poly.entity_id
_entity_poly.type
_entity_poly.pdbx_seq_one_letter_code
_entity_poly.pdbx_strand_id
1 'polypeptide(L)'
;MKTESLGQLLMDFLEYYGHHFPYETYYVSVADHTIVPKAGQDWIKNDPGRLSVQCLANLERDLTKSAHRIEEVKDGFKDSFRLMKECTTPSMHGTAAWGGLLKSLKRNGGNTLRTLLCLGNWSQIFEFSTL
;
A
#
# COMPACT_ATOMS: atom_id res chain seq x y z
N MET A 1 0.20 9.87 22.73
CA MET A 1 0.43 9.15 21.45
C MET A 1 1.74 8.39 21.60
N LYS A 2 1.75 7.08 21.38
CA LYS A 2 3.01 6.35 21.28
C LYS A 2 3.68 6.81 19.99
N THR A 3 4.91 7.29 20.08
CA THR A 3 5.72 7.60 18.88
C THR A 3 6.16 6.27 18.31
N GLU A 4 5.38 5.75 17.37
CA GLU A 4 5.80 4.59 16.60
C GLU A 4 7.03 4.98 15.77
N SER A 5 7.99 4.05 15.71
CA SER A 5 9.13 4.26 14.82
C SER A 5 8.65 4.16 13.37
N LEU A 6 9.30 4.89 12.46
CA LEU A 6 9.05 4.76 11.03
C LEU A 6 9.16 3.30 10.55
N GLY A 7 10.05 2.51 11.15
CA GLY A 7 10.21 1.09 10.84
C GLY A 7 8.96 0.26 11.18
N GLN A 8 8.32 0.56 12.32
CA GLN A 8 7.08 -0.11 12.72
C GLN A 8 5.93 0.26 11.77
N LEU A 9 5.73 1.56 11.54
CA LEU A 9 4.70 2.06 10.62
C LEU A 9 4.86 1.48 9.21
N LEU A 10 6.10 1.35 8.73
CA LEU A 10 6.35 0.73 7.43
C LEU A 10 6.04 -0.77 7.42
N MET A 11 6.39 -1.51 8.47
CA MET A 11 6.03 -2.93 8.56
C MET A 11 4.51 -3.13 8.61
N ASP A 12 3.80 -2.34 9.41
CA ASP A 12 2.34 -2.41 9.54
C ASP A 12 1.66 -2.08 8.22
N PHE A 13 2.16 -1.06 7.50
CA PHE A 13 1.70 -0.72 6.15
C PHE A 13 1.88 -1.89 5.17
N LEU A 14 3.06 -2.49 5.13
CA LEU A 14 3.37 -3.60 4.22
C LEU A 14 2.57 -4.86 4.55
N GLU A 15 2.38 -5.15 5.83
CA GLU A 15 1.56 -6.26 6.30
C GLU A 15 0.09 -6.06 5.91
N TYR A 16 -0.46 -4.89 6.21
CA TYR A 16 -1.86 -4.58 5.96
C TYR A 16 -2.22 -4.67 4.48
N TYR A 17 -1.49 -3.97 3.60
CA TYR A 17 -1.76 -4.02 2.16
C TYR A 17 -1.26 -5.30 1.47
N GLY A 18 -0.33 -6.04 2.08
CA GLY A 18 0.12 -7.34 1.57
C GLY A 18 -0.85 -8.49 1.88
N HIS A 19 -1.52 -8.45 3.03
CA HIS A 19 -2.24 -9.61 3.59
C HIS A 19 -3.68 -9.35 4.02
N HIS A 20 -4.02 -8.13 4.46
CA HIS A 20 -5.27 -7.89 5.18
C HIS A 20 -6.27 -7.00 4.44
N PHE A 21 -5.81 -6.08 3.59
CA PHE A 21 -6.70 -5.14 2.91
C PHE A 21 -7.72 -5.89 2.02
N PRO A 22 -9.04 -5.67 2.21
CA PRO A 22 -10.08 -6.38 1.46
C PRO A 22 -10.31 -5.75 0.07
N TYR A 23 -9.36 -5.98 -0.84
CA TYR A 23 -9.35 -5.43 -2.21
C TYR A 23 -10.63 -5.68 -3.01
N GLU A 24 -11.37 -6.74 -2.72
CA GLU A 24 -12.58 -7.08 -3.44
C GLU A 24 -13.77 -6.20 -3.05
N THR A 25 -13.86 -5.81 -1.78
CA THR A 25 -15.09 -5.24 -1.21
C THR A 25 -14.95 -3.80 -0.74
N TYR A 26 -13.73 -3.29 -0.52
CA TYR A 26 -13.49 -1.92 -0.02
C TYR A 26 -12.59 -1.09 -0.92
N TYR A 27 -12.75 0.23 -0.83
CA TYR A 27 -11.87 1.24 -1.41
C TYR A 27 -11.38 2.20 -0.33
N VAL A 28 -10.31 2.93 -0.60
CA VAL A 28 -9.77 3.97 0.30
C VAL A 28 -10.48 5.30 0.02
N SER A 29 -11.26 5.80 0.98
CA SER A 29 -11.85 7.13 0.95
C SER A 29 -10.88 8.12 1.60
N VAL A 30 -10.32 9.00 0.78
CA VAL A 30 -9.43 10.07 1.26
C VAL A 30 -10.25 11.18 1.93
N ALA A 31 -11.50 11.38 1.50
CA ALA A 31 -12.38 12.39 2.08
C ALA A 31 -12.86 12.01 3.49
N ASP A 32 -13.17 10.73 3.70
CA ASP A 32 -13.71 10.24 4.98
C ASP A 32 -12.63 9.72 5.92
N HIS A 33 -11.36 9.76 5.50
CA HIS A 33 -10.23 9.20 6.24
C HIS A 33 -10.45 7.74 6.67
N THR A 34 -11.17 6.96 5.84
CA THR A 34 -11.49 5.56 6.13
C THR A 34 -11.56 4.69 4.88
N ILE A 35 -11.75 3.38 5.06
CA ILE A 35 -12.10 2.45 4.01
C ILE A 35 -13.62 2.31 3.92
N VAL A 36 -14.16 2.28 2.71
CA VAL A 36 -15.61 2.29 2.48
C VAL A 36 -15.98 1.16 1.52
N PRO A 37 -17.15 0.50 1.67
CA PRO A 37 -17.59 -0.52 0.73
C PRO A 37 -17.70 0.00 -0.70
N LYS A 38 -17.25 -0.80 -1.67
CA LYS A 38 -17.42 -0.51 -3.10
C LYS A 38 -18.87 -0.61 -3.57
N ALA A 39 -19.70 -1.34 -2.83
CA ALA A 39 -21.11 -1.52 -3.17
C ALA A 39 -21.82 -0.17 -3.23
N GLY A 40 -22.52 0.08 -4.35
CA GLY A 40 -23.26 1.33 -4.58
C GLY A 40 -22.43 2.52 -5.06
N GLN A 41 -21.17 2.32 -5.46
CA GLN A 41 -20.31 3.38 -5.97
C GLN A 41 -20.13 3.28 -7.50
N ASP A 42 -20.89 4.06 -8.26
CA ASP A 42 -20.89 4.01 -9.73
C ASP A 42 -19.56 4.42 -10.38
N TRP A 43 -18.76 5.22 -9.67
CA TRP A 43 -17.44 5.67 -10.14
C TRP A 43 -16.35 4.59 -10.00
N ILE A 44 -16.61 3.53 -9.22
CA ILE A 44 -15.71 2.40 -9.04
C ILE A 44 -16.02 1.36 -10.11
N LYS A 45 -15.01 0.95 -10.86
CA LYS A 45 -15.19 -0.16 -11.81
C LYS A 45 -15.52 -1.44 -11.05
N ASN A 46 -16.48 -2.19 -11.57
CA ASN A 46 -16.82 -3.52 -11.08
C ASN A 46 -15.75 -4.54 -11.51
N ASP A 47 -14.57 -4.41 -10.91
CA ASP A 47 -13.40 -5.25 -11.13
C ASP A 47 -12.96 -5.83 -9.77
N PRO A 48 -13.33 -7.09 -9.46
CA PRO A 48 -12.99 -7.73 -8.20
C PRO A 48 -11.47 -7.78 -8.01
N GLY A 49 -11.00 -7.39 -6.82
CA GLY A 49 -9.58 -7.45 -6.47
C GLY A 49 -8.76 -6.22 -6.89
N ARG A 50 -9.35 -5.25 -7.61
CA ARG A 50 -8.65 -4.01 -7.94
C ARG A 50 -8.55 -3.09 -6.72
N LEU A 51 -7.39 -2.49 -6.47
CA LEU A 51 -7.31 -1.35 -5.54
C LEU A 51 -8.11 -0.18 -6.11
N SER A 52 -8.88 0.49 -5.25
CA SER A 52 -9.55 1.75 -5.60
C SER A 52 -9.25 2.79 -4.54
N VAL A 53 -8.86 3.99 -4.99
CA VAL A 53 -8.53 5.11 -4.10
C VAL A 53 -9.25 6.34 -4.62
N GLN A 54 -10.08 6.94 -3.78
CA GLN A 54 -10.85 8.12 -4.15
C GLN A 54 -9.92 9.34 -4.33
N CYS A 55 -10.13 10.10 -5.40
CA CYS A 55 -9.41 11.34 -5.63
C CYS A 55 -9.98 12.48 -4.78
N LEU A 56 -9.13 13.14 -3.99
CA LEU A 56 -9.56 14.27 -3.15
C LEU A 56 -10.03 15.49 -3.97
N ALA A 57 -9.49 15.69 -5.18
CA ALA A 57 -9.88 16.78 -6.06
C ALA A 57 -11.17 16.48 -6.87
N ASN A 58 -11.55 15.21 -6.98
CA ASN A 58 -12.77 14.78 -7.66
C ASN A 58 -13.24 13.44 -7.06
N LEU A 59 -14.27 13.50 -6.21
CA LEU A 59 -14.76 12.36 -5.44
C LEU A 59 -15.38 11.24 -6.30
N GLU A 60 -15.69 11.52 -7.57
CA GLU A 60 -16.20 10.55 -8.55
C GLU A 60 -15.07 9.98 -9.43
N ARG A 61 -13.82 10.07 -8.98
CA ARG A 61 -12.66 9.58 -9.73
C ARG A 61 -11.81 8.64 -8.89
N ASP A 62 -11.58 7.45 -9.45
CA ASP A 62 -10.59 6.50 -8.94
C ASP A 62 -9.18 6.85 -9.44
N LEU A 63 -8.25 7.08 -8.50
CA LEU A 63 -6.84 7.37 -8.77
C LEU A 63 -6.09 6.15 -9.32
N THR A 64 -6.57 4.94 -9.06
CA THR A 64 -5.91 3.71 -9.49
C THR A 64 -6.48 3.18 -10.81
N LYS A 65 -7.28 3.98 -11.53
CA LYS A 65 -7.93 3.55 -12.78
C LYS A 65 -6.97 2.97 -13.81
N SER A 66 -5.73 3.44 -13.84
CA SER A 66 -4.64 2.98 -14.72
C SER A 66 -3.67 1.97 -14.07
N ALA A 67 -3.88 1.60 -12.80
CA ALA A 67 -3.04 0.65 -12.09
C ALA A 67 -3.50 -0.79 -12.39
N HIS A 68 -2.99 -1.35 -13.50
CA HIS A 68 -3.37 -2.69 -13.97
C HIS A 68 -2.59 -3.84 -13.30
N ARG A 69 -1.56 -3.53 -12.53
CA ARG A 69 -0.61 -4.52 -11.97
C ARG A 69 -0.73 -4.61 -10.45
N ILE A 70 -1.96 -4.57 -9.92
CA ILE A 70 -2.18 -4.53 -8.48
C ILE A 70 -1.71 -5.81 -7.78
N GLU A 71 -1.83 -6.97 -8.43
CA GLU A 71 -1.33 -8.24 -7.87
C GLU A 71 0.18 -8.22 -7.67
N GLU A 72 0.93 -7.65 -8.61
CA GLU A 72 2.39 -7.51 -8.44
C GLU A 72 2.78 -6.52 -7.33
N VAL A 73 1.94 -5.49 -7.11
CA VAL A 73 2.12 -4.56 -6.00
C VAL A 73 1.84 -5.26 -4.67
N LYS A 74 0.76 -6.06 -4.58
CA LYS A 74 0.45 -6.89 -3.41
C LYS A 74 1.59 -7.84 -3.11
N ASP A 75 2.13 -8.53 -4.11
CA ASP A 75 3.28 -9.43 -3.94
C ASP A 75 4.53 -8.65 -3.52
N GLY A 76 4.74 -7.46 -4.06
CA GLY A 76 5.79 -6.56 -3.61
C GLY A 76 5.67 -6.18 -2.12
N PHE A 77 4.45 -5.95 -1.63
CA PHE A 77 4.21 -5.69 -0.21
C PHE A 77 4.49 -6.92 0.65
N LYS A 78 3.97 -8.10 0.28
CA LYS A 78 4.24 -9.37 0.99
C LYS A 78 5.73 -9.68 1.06
N ASP A 79 6.45 -9.56 -0.06
CA ASP A 79 7.88 -9.81 -0.12
C ASP A 79 8.67 -8.82 0.73
N SER A 80 8.30 -7.54 0.69
CA SER A 80 8.98 -6.51 1.48
C SER A 80 8.73 -6.71 2.98
N PHE A 81 7.51 -7.04 3.38
CA PHE A 81 7.17 -7.37 4.77
C PHE A 81 7.97 -8.57 5.26
N ARG A 82 8.00 -9.65 4.47
CA ARG A 82 8.78 -10.86 4.78
C ARG A 82 10.28 -10.53 4.97
N LEU A 83 10.87 -9.79 4.03
CA LEU A 83 12.28 -9.40 4.12
C LEU A 83 12.56 -8.52 5.35
N MET A 84 11.71 -7.53 5.64
CA MET A 84 11.89 -6.68 6.81
C MET A 84 11.77 -7.48 8.11
N LYS A 85 10.82 -8.42 8.19
CA LYS A 85 10.64 -9.30 9.34
C LYS A 85 11.86 -10.21 9.56
N GLU A 86 12.36 -10.84 8.50
CA GLU A 86 13.58 -11.67 8.53
C GLU A 86 14.83 -10.86 8.95
N CYS A 87 14.91 -9.59 8.58
CA CYS A 87 16.04 -8.72 8.91
C CYS A 87 15.95 -8.08 10.30
N THR A 88 14.76 -8.05 10.89
CA THR A 88 14.51 -7.51 12.24
C THR A 88 14.61 -8.61 13.31
N THR A 89 14.48 -9.89 12.92
CA THR A 89 14.83 -10.98 13.81
C THR A 89 16.34 -11.00 14.08
N PRO A 90 16.80 -11.12 15.34
CA PRO A 90 18.19 -10.89 15.74
C PRO A 90 19.22 -11.92 15.24
N SER A 91 18.89 -12.73 14.22
CA SER A 91 19.71 -13.86 13.77
C SER A 91 20.51 -13.63 12.48
N MET A 92 20.50 -12.46 11.83
CA MET A 92 21.34 -12.24 10.63
C MET A 92 22.15 -10.95 10.64
N HIS A 93 23.48 -11.12 10.59
CA HIS A 93 24.46 -10.07 10.33
C HIS A 93 24.41 -9.64 8.85
N GLY A 94 24.40 -8.32 8.61
CA GLY A 94 25.13 -7.68 7.51
C GLY A 94 24.37 -7.45 6.19
N THR A 95 24.15 -6.16 5.87
CA THR A 95 24.21 -5.46 4.56
C THR A 95 23.48 -6.01 3.30
N ALA A 96 23.10 -7.28 3.20
CA ALA A 96 22.47 -7.87 2.01
C ALA A 96 20.96 -7.58 1.92
N ALA A 97 20.32 -7.34 3.06
CA ALA A 97 18.89 -7.09 3.23
C ALA A 97 18.35 -5.92 2.40
N TRP A 98 19.00 -4.76 2.52
CA TRP A 98 18.59 -3.53 1.84
C TRP A 98 18.71 -3.62 0.31
N GLY A 99 19.72 -4.35 -0.18
CA GLY A 99 19.87 -4.64 -1.60
C GLY A 99 18.75 -5.52 -2.16
N GLY A 100 18.22 -6.45 -1.36
CA GLY A 100 17.07 -7.29 -1.72
C GLY A 100 15.76 -6.50 -1.79
N LEU A 101 15.50 -5.66 -0.78
CA LEU A 101 14.34 -4.77 -0.72
C LEU A 101 14.28 -3.83 -1.95
N LEU A 102 15.37 -3.13 -2.23
CA LEU A 102 15.47 -2.21 -3.36
C LEU A 102 15.32 -2.93 -4.71
N LYS A 103 15.87 -4.15 -4.83
CA LYS A 103 15.71 -4.96 -6.04
C LYS A 103 14.27 -5.45 -6.22
N SER A 104 13.55 -5.79 -5.14
CA SER A 104 12.15 -6.24 -5.22
C SER A 104 11.22 -5.10 -5.64
N LEU A 105 11.36 -3.94 -4.98
CA LEU A 105 10.59 -2.73 -5.32
C LEU A 105 10.80 -2.27 -6.77
N LYS A 106 12.04 -2.37 -7.27
CA LYS A 106 12.37 -2.01 -8.66
C LYS A 106 11.85 -3.01 -9.69
N ARG A 107 11.68 -4.29 -9.33
CA ARG A 107 11.25 -5.37 -10.24
C ARG A 107 9.75 -5.37 -10.48
N ASN A 108 8.94 -5.09 -9.45
CA ASN A 108 7.47 -5.22 -9.51
C ASN A 108 6.72 -3.88 -9.61
N GLY A 109 7.37 -2.74 -9.32
CA GLY A 109 6.67 -1.47 -9.12
C GLY A 109 7.16 -0.27 -9.94
N GLY A 110 8.07 -0.43 -10.90
CA GLY A 110 8.81 0.68 -11.52
C GLY A 110 7.99 1.88 -12.04
N ASN A 111 6.75 1.66 -12.50
CA ASN A 111 5.82 2.75 -12.86
C ASN A 111 4.76 3.03 -11.79
N THR A 112 4.23 2.01 -11.11
CA THR A 112 3.13 2.15 -10.13
C THR A 112 3.60 2.76 -8.80
N LEU A 113 4.77 2.36 -8.31
CA LEU A 113 5.41 3.01 -7.15
C LEU A 113 5.78 4.44 -7.47
N ARG A 114 6.16 4.75 -8.71
CA ARG A 114 6.46 6.13 -9.12
C ARG A 114 5.21 7.00 -9.10
N THR A 115 4.04 6.47 -9.49
CA THR A 115 2.76 7.16 -9.35
C THR A 115 2.37 7.37 -7.88
N LEU A 116 2.60 6.40 -7.00
CA LEU A 116 2.36 6.51 -5.56
C LEU A 116 3.38 7.44 -4.86
N LEU A 117 4.65 7.43 -5.29
CA LEU A 117 5.74 8.27 -4.78
C LEU A 117 5.66 9.73 -5.29
N CYS A 118 5.06 9.97 -6.46
CA CYS A 118 4.85 11.32 -7.01
C CYS A 118 3.67 12.06 -6.36
N LEU A 119 2.85 11.39 -5.54
CA LEU A 119 1.85 12.06 -4.70
C LEU A 119 2.57 12.53 -3.43
N GLY A 120 3.15 13.73 -3.52
CA GLY A 120 4.04 14.34 -2.54
C GLY A 120 3.39 14.72 -1.20
N ASN A 121 2.72 13.79 -0.52
CA ASN A 121 2.43 13.94 0.90
C ASN A 121 2.22 12.58 1.57
N TRP A 122 3.33 11.95 1.95
CA TRP A 122 3.35 10.66 2.66
C TRP A 122 2.64 10.71 4.03
N SER A 123 2.47 11.91 4.60
CA SER A 123 1.85 12.11 5.92
C SER A 123 0.37 11.70 6.01
N GLN A 124 -0.38 11.73 4.89
CA GLN A 124 -1.83 11.45 4.92
C GLN A 124 -2.21 9.99 4.67
N ILE A 125 -1.29 9.18 4.13
CA ILE A 125 -1.52 7.73 3.95
C ILE A 125 -1.26 6.97 5.26
N PHE A 126 -0.40 7.50 6.14
CA PHE A 126 -0.03 6.86 7.41
C PHE A 126 -1.12 6.89 8.49
N GLU A 127 -2.15 7.74 8.39
CA GLU A 127 -3.26 7.75 9.37
C GLU A 127 -4.17 6.51 9.27
N PHE A 128 -4.05 5.70 8.22
CA PHE A 128 -4.92 4.55 7.98
C PHE A 128 -4.43 3.22 8.60
N SER A 129 -3.22 3.18 9.16
CA SER A 129 -2.62 1.96 9.72
C SER A 129 -2.84 1.80 11.24
N THR A 130 -3.53 2.76 11.88
CA THR A 130 -3.75 2.78 13.35
C THR A 130 -5.20 2.57 13.78
N LEU A 131 -6.06 2.01 12.92
CA LEU A 131 -7.43 1.60 13.25
C LEU A 131 -7.57 0.08 13.34
#